data_AF-A0A396HJK5-F1
#
_entry.id   AF-A0A396HJK5-F1
#
_cell.length_a   1.000
_cell.length_b   1.000
_cell.length_c   1.000
_cell.angle_alpha   90.00
_cell.angle_beta   90.00
_cell.angle_gamma   90.00
#
_symmetry.space_group_name_H-M   'P 1'
#
loop_
_entity.id
_entity.type
_entity.pdbx_description
1 polymer ?
#
loop_
_entity_poly.entity_id
_entity_poly.type
_entity_poly.pdbx_seq_one_letter_code
_entity_poly.pdbx_strand_id
1 'polypeptide(L)'
;MGMSSALDTFCGQAYGAQQYHMVGIYTQRAMLATTLVSIPLSFILAYLKPILIILRQDKTIAAQAQLFARYSIPSLSANALLRCLVKFLQTQNIIFPMVLANGVTSLIHVFLCWALVIKFGFGIKGAAIAICISNWLNVAMLAIYMKFSSSCKKTWVGLSMESLHNIPQFLKLAFPSAVMVW
;
A
#
# COMPACT_ATOMS: atom_id res chain seq x y z
N MET A 1 6.15 -2.65 -4.09
CA MET A 1 7.02 -3.78 -3.74
C MET A 1 8.40 -3.28 -3.35
N GLY A 2 8.98 -2.41 -4.16
CA GLY A 2 10.23 -1.71 -3.92
C GLY A 2 10.52 -1.20 -2.50
N MET A 3 9.97 -0.03 -2.12
CA MET A 3 10.28 0.59 -0.81
C MET A 3 9.85 -0.25 0.40
N SER A 4 8.84 -1.11 0.25
CA SER A 4 8.39 -2.02 1.32
C SER A 4 9.37 -3.17 1.59
N SER A 5 10.35 -3.43 0.72
CA SER A 5 11.39 -4.43 1.00
C SER A 5 12.43 -3.92 2.00
N ALA A 6 12.66 -2.61 2.09
CA ALA A 6 13.51 -2.04 3.15
C ALA A 6 12.93 -2.31 4.55
N LEU A 7 11.59 -2.41 4.68
CA LEU A 7 10.95 -2.81 5.92
C LEU A 7 11.27 -4.25 6.31
N ASP A 8 11.50 -5.18 5.37
CA ASP A 8 11.88 -6.55 5.69
C ASP A 8 13.18 -6.59 6.49
N THR A 9 14.18 -5.81 6.03
CA THR A 9 15.47 -5.70 6.70
C THR A 9 15.34 -5.02 8.06
N PHE A 10 14.73 -3.83 8.12
CA PHE A 10 14.66 -3.07 9.38
C PHE A 10 13.77 -3.73 10.44
N CYS A 11 12.58 -4.21 10.05
CA CYS A 11 11.68 -4.88 10.98
C CYS A 11 12.22 -6.27 11.38
N GLY A 12 12.83 -7.01 10.43
CA GLY A 12 13.46 -8.30 10.72
C GLY A 12 14.63 -8.17 11.69
N GLN A 13 15.52 -7.18 11.50
CA GLN A 13 16.64 -6.91 12.41
C GLN A 13 16.15 -6.48 13.80
N ALA A 14 15.19 -5.55 13.88
CA ALA A 14 14.64 -5.09 15.16
C ALA A 14 13.93 -6.23 15.91
N TYR A 15 13.15 -7.05 15.21
CA TYR A 15 12.45 -8.17 15.83
C TYR A 15 13.41 -9.27 16.29
N GLY A 16 14.41 -9.62 15.48
CA GLY A 16 15.46 -10.58 15.84
C GLY A 16 16.33 -10.11 17.01
N ALA A 17 16.62 -8.81 17.10
CA ALA A 17 17.32 -8.19 18.23
C ALA A 17 16.44 -7.92 19.46
N GLN A 18 15.19 -8.42 19.47
CA GLN A 18 14.20 -8.23 20.54
C GLN A 18 13.82 -6.77 20.82
N GLN A 19 14.11 -5.85 19.90
CA GLN A 19 13.72 -4.44 19.97
C GLN A 19 12.29 -4.24 19.43
N TYR A 20 11.30 -4.86 20.10
CA TYR A 20 9.92 -4.92 19.60
C TYR A 20 9.29 -3.54 19.35
N HIS A 21 9.56 -2.55 20.20
CA HIS A 21 9.04 -1.19 20.03
C HIS A 21 9.51 -0.52 18.73
N MET A 22 10.74 -0.82 18.29
CA MET A 22 11.31 -0.27 17.05
C MET A 22 10.59 -0.78 15.80
N VAL A 23 10.01 -1.97 15.84
CA VAL A 23 9.23 -2.54 14.73
C VAL A 23 8.03 -1.64 14.40
N GLY A 24 7.33 -1.14 15.42
CA GLY A 24 6.23 -0.18 15.26
C GLY A 24 6.69 1.16 14.72
N ILE A 25 7.80 1.69 15.23
CA ILE A 25 8.37 2.98 14.80
C ILE A 25 8.82 2.92 13.34
N TYR A 26 9.53 1.86 12.94
CA TYR A 26 9.96 1.68 11.55
C TYR A 26 8.78 1.51 10.61
N THR A 27 7.73 0.80 11.04
CA THR A 27 6.50 0.66 10.27
C THR A 27 5.82 2.01 10.06
N GLN A 28 5.66 2.83 11.10
CA GLN A 28 5.09 4.17 11.00
C GLN A 28 5.92 5.08 10.08
N ARG A 29 7.25 5.05 10.24
CA ARG A 29 8.17 5.83 9.38
C ARG A 29 8.02 5.43 7.92
N ALA A 30 7.91 4.13 7.63
CA ALA A 30 7.71 3.65 6.27
C ALA A 30 6.33 4.00 5.72
N MET A 31 5.26 3.94 6.53
CA MET A 31 3.93 4.41 6.12
C MET A 31 3.96 5.87 5.68
N LEU A 32 4.63 6.73 6.46
CA LEU A 32 4.80 8.15 6.13
C LEU A 32 5.63 8.32 4.84
N ALA A 33 6.81 7.69 4.79
CA ALA A 33 7.72 7.80 3.65
C ALA A 33 7.07 7.31 2.34
N THR A 34 6.40 6.15 2.38
CA THR A 34 5.73 5.59 1.19
C THR A 34 4.50 6.38 0.77
N THR A 35 3.76 6.97 1.73
CA THR A 35 2.66 7.89 1.42
C THR A 35 3.18 9.17 0.76
N LEU A 36 4.27 9.75 1.26
CA LEU A 36 4.90 10.93 0.66
C LEU A 36 5.37 10.66 -0.77
N VAL A 37 5.98 9.50 -1.04
CA VAL A 37 6.39 9.11 -2.41
C VAL A 37 5.19 8.80 -3.31
N SER A 38 4.04 8.40 -2.75
CA SER A 38 2.82 8.19 -3.54
C SER A 38 2.28 9.50 -4.13
N ILE A 39 2.61 10.66 -3.56
CA ILE A 39 2.16 11.98 -4.03
C ILE A 39 2.71 12.30 -5.44
N PRO A 40 4.05 12.36 -5.69
CA PRO A 40 4.57 12.63 -7.03
C PRO A 40 4.14 11.56 -8.04
N LEU A 41 4.04 10.29 -7.62
CA LEU A 41 3.56 9.22 -8.49
C LEU A 41 2.09 9.43 -8.90
N SER A 42 1.24 9.94 -7.99
CA SER A 42 -0.15 10.29 -8.29
C SER A 42 -0.25 11.40 -9.32
N PHE A 43 0.65 12.40 -9.27
CA PHE A 43 0.72 13.45 -10.30
C PHE A 43 1.09 12.86 -11.66
N ILE A 44 2.09 11.98 -11.73
CA ILE A 44 2.48 11.31 -12.97
C ILE A 44 1.30 10.52 -13.56
N LEU A 45 0.59 9.76 -12.72
CA LEU A 45 -0.57 8.96 -13.14
C LEU A 45 -1.77 9.84 -13.54
N ALA A 46 -1.94 11.01 -12.94
CA ALA A 46 -2.97 11.97 -13.33
C ALA A 46 -2.76 12.51 -14.75
N TYR A 47 -1.51 12.57 -15.22
CA TYR A 47 -1.10 13.00 -16.56
C TYR A 47 -0.50 11.86 -17.39
N LEU A 48 -1.01 10.64 -17.22
CA LEU A 48 -0.47 9.45 -17.90
C LEU A 48 -0.62 9.49 -19.43
N LYS A 49 -1.68 10.12 -19.96
CA LYS A 49 -1.98 10.13 -21.41
C LYS A 49 -0.84 10.71 -22.27
N PRO A 50 -0.34 11.94 -22.03
CA PRO A 50 0.75 12.49 -22.84
C PRO A 50 2.02 11.62 -22.79
N ILE A 51 2.32 11.02 -21.63
CA ILE A 51 3.46 10.10 -21.48
C ILE A 51 3.29 8.89 -22.40
N LEU A 52 2.11 8.27 -22.40
CA LEU A 52 1.83 7.12 -23.26
C LEU A 52 1.87 7.47 -24.75
N ILE A 53 1.40 8.66 -25.13
CA ILE A 53 1.48 9.14 -26.52
C ILE A 53 2.94 9.31 -26.97
N ILE A 54 3.81 9.85 -26.11
CA ILE A 54 5.25 9.95 -26.38
C ILE A 54 5.87 8.55 -26.57
N LEU A 55 5.39 7.57 -25.81
CA LEU A 55 5.75 6.14 -25.95
C LEU A 55 5.05 5.45 -27.14
N ARG A 56 4.49 6.22 -28.08
CA ARG A 56 3.84 5.75 -29.31
C ARG A 56 2.60 4.86 -29.09
N GLN A 57 1.92 5.01 -27.96
CA GLN A 57 0.62 4.34 -27.74
C GLN A 57 -0.50 5.05 -28.50
N ASP A 58 -1.52 4.28 -28.88
CA ASP A 58 -2.72 4.83 -29.49
C ASP A 58 -3.42 5.84 -28.56
N LYS A 59 -3.98 6.90 -29.14
CA LYS A 59 -4.60 8.01 -28.39
C LYS A 59 -5.82 7.58 -27.59
N THR A 60 -6.59 6.61 -28.09
CA THR A 60 -7.79 6.10 -27.41
C THR A 60 -7.40 5.18 -26.26
N ILE A 61 -6.42 4.30 -26.46
CA ILE A 61 -5.86 3.45 -25.40
C ILE A 61 -5.24 4.33 -24.30
N ALA A 62 -4.42 5.32 -24.67
CA ALA A 62 -3.80 6.24 -23.72
C ALA A 62 -4.84 7.04 -22.90
N ALA A 63 -5.97 7.40 -23.51
CA ALA A 63 -7.06 8.08 -22.82
C ALA A 63 -7.76 7.17 -21.80
N GLN A 64 -8.04 5.92 -22.16
CA GLN A 64 -8.64 4.94 -21.25
C GLN A 64 -7.70 4.57 -20.10
N ALA A 65 -6.40 4.40 -20.39
CA ALA A 65 -5.39 4.14 -19.37
C ALA A 65 -5.28 5.30 -18.36
N GLN A 66 -5.27 6.55 -18.82
CA GLN A 66 -5.28 7.71 -17.92
C GLN A 66 -6.57 7.78 -17.10
N LEU A 67 -7.71 7.46 -17.70
CA LEU A 67 -8.99 7.43 -16.99
C LEU A 67 -8.93 6.43 -15.84
N PHE A 68 -8.54 5.19 -16.12
CA PHE A 68 -8.35 4.16 -15.09
C PHE A 68 -7.34 4.58 -14.02
N ALA A 69 -6.19 5.14 -14.43
CA ALA A 69 -5.14 5.59 -13.53
C ALA A 69 -5.64 6.66 -12.56
N ARG A 70 -6.38 7.66 -13.04
CA ARG A 70 -6.96 8.73 -12.21
C ARG A 70 -7.92 8.18 -11.15
N TYR A 71 -8.82 7.28 -11.53
CA TYR A 71 -9.74 6.65 -10.56
C TYR A 71 -9.02 5.69 -9.60
N SER A 72 -7.84 5.19 -9.99
CA SER A 72 -7.01 4.33 -9.15
C SER A 72 -6.06 5.09 -8.21
N ILE A 73 -5.96 6.42 -8.31
CA ILE A 73 -5.07 7.23 -7.44
C ILE A 73 -5.26 6.94 -5.94
N PRO A 74 -6.50 6.89 -5.39
CA PRO A 74 -6.69 6.58 -3.97
C PRO A 74 -6.15 5.21 -3.56
N SER A 75 -6.09 4.26 -4.50
CA SER A 75 -5.54 2.93 -4.28
C SER A 75 -4.02 2.94 -4.09
N LEU A 76 -3.28 3.95 -4.59
CA LEU A 76 -1.83 4.03 -4.38
C LEU A 76 -1.48 4.15 -2.91
N SER A 77 -2.10 5.10 -2.21
CA SER A 77 -1.88 5.30 -0.78
C SER A 77 -2.36 4.09 0.03
N ALA A 78 -3.51 3.51 -0.33
CA ALA A 78 -3.99 2.28 0.29
C ALA A 78 -2.96 1.14 0.16
N ASN A 79 -2.41 0.93 -1.04
CA ASN A 79 -1.39 -0.08 -1.28
C ASN A 79 -0.09 0.19 -0.52
N ALA A 80 0.32 1.45 -0.40
CA ALA A 80 1.50 1.83 0.37
C ALA A 80 1.33 1.42 1.85
N LEU A 81 0.20 1.78 2.45
CA LEU A 81 -0.14 1.41 3.83
C LEU A 81 -0.29 -0.10 4.00
N LEU A 82 -1.01 -0.75 3.08
CA LEU A 82 -1.27 -2.19 3.13
C LEU A 82 0.04 -2.98 3.14
N ARG A 83 1.00 -2.61 2.29
CA ARG A 83 2.31 -3.25 2.26
C ARG A 83 3.04 -3.09 3.59
N CYS A 84 2.99 -1.91 4.21
CA CYS A 84 3.62 -1.68 5.51
C CYS A 84 2.97 -2.56 6.61
N LEU A 85 1.63 -2.64 6.63
CA LEU A 85 0.89 -3.47 7.58
C LEU A 85 1.18 -4.96 7.40
N VAL A 86 1.18 -5.44 6.15
CA VAL A 86 1.53 -6.83 5.82
C VAL A 86 2.94 -7.14 6.30
N LYS A 87 3.92 -6.26 6.02
CA LYS A 87 5.29 -6.48 6.47
C LYS A 87 5.41 -6.49 8.00
N PHE A 88 4.75 -5.56 8.69
CA PHE A 88 4.71 -5.52 10.15
C PHE A 88 4.22 -6.84 10.74
N LEU A 89 3.13 -7.42 10.20
CA LEU A 89 2.59 -8.69 10.69
C LEU A 89 3.47 -9.88 10.26
N GLN A 90 3.98 -9.86 9.03
CA GLN A 90 4.82 -10.91 8.46
C GLN A 90 6.14 -11.07 9.22
N THR A 91 6.81 -9.97 9.61
CA THR A 91 8.07 -10.02 10.37
C THR A 91 7.90 -10.63 11.77
N GLN A 92 6.67 -10.68 12.27
CA GLN A 92 6.30 -11.29 13.55
C GLN A 92 5.74 -12.71 13.38
N ASN A 93 5.77 -13.27 12.17
CA ASN A 93 5.13 -14.53 11.81
C ASN A 93 3.59 -14.58 12.04
N ILE A 94 2.91 -13.43 12.00
CA ILE A 94 1.45 -13.34 12.18
C ILE A 94 0.74 -13.45 10.82
N ILE A 95 0.54 -14.67 10.32
CA ILE A 95 0.07 -14.91 8.95
C ILE A 95 -1.46 -14.97 8.83
N PHE A 96 -2.14 -15.63 9.76
CA PHE A 96 -3.58 -15.92 9.66
C PHE A 96 -4.48 -14.69 9.41
N PRO A 97 -4.31 -13.55 10.12
CA PRO A 97 -5.12 -12.35 9.87
C PRO A 97 -4.92 -11.76 8.47
N MET A 98 -3.70 -11.88 7.92
CA MET A 98 -3.41 -11.41 6.56
C MET A 98 -4.15 -12.25 5.52
N VAL A 99 -4.14 -13.57 5.69
CA VAL A 99 -4.86 -14.50 4.80
C VAL A 99 -6.37 -14.25 4.88
N LEU A 100 -6.91 -14.11 6.09
CA LEU A 100 -8.33 -13.84 6.29
C LEU A 100 -8.76 -12.51 5.67
N ALA A 101 -8.03 -11.42 5.94
CA ALA A 101 -8.33 -10.10 5.37
C ALA A 101 -8.26 -10.12 3.84
N ASN A 102 -7.26 -10.79 3.26
CA ASN A 102 -7.13 -10.92 1.81
C ASN A 102 -8.26 -11.76 1.20
N GLY A 103 -8.64 -12.86 1.84
CA GLY A 103 -9.75 -13.70 1.42
C GLY A 103 -11.08 -12.95 1.41
N VAL A 104 -11.43 -12.29 2.52
CA VAL A 104 -12.66 -11.50 2.63
C VAL A 104 -12.67 -10.35 1.62
N THR A 105 -11.56 -9.62 1.51
CA THR A 105 -11.42 -8.52 0.54
C THR A 105 -11.59 -9.02 -0.90
N SER A 106 -11.04 -10.19 -1.24
CA SER A 106 -11.14 -10.75 -2.59
C SER A 106 -12.58 -11.13 -2.95
N LEU A 107 -13.32 -11.73 -2.01
CA LEU A 107 -14.75 -12.04 -2.21
C LEU A 107 -15.58 -10.77 -2.42
N ILE A 108 -15.35 -9.75 -1.59
CA ILE A 108 -16.02 -8.46 -1.72
C ILE A 108 -15.62 -7.78 -3.04
N HIS A 109 -14.36 -7.90 -3.46
CA HIS A 109 -13.87 -7.35 -4.72
C HIS A 109 -14.62 -7.93 -5.92
N VAL A 110 -14.84 -9.26 -5.96
CA VAL A 110 -15.62 -9.92 -7.02
C VAL A 110 -17.03 -9.34 -7.08
N PHE A 111 -17.69 -9.21 -5.92
CA PHE A 111 -19.02 -8.61 -5.83
C PHE A 111 -19.03 -7.15 -6.30
N LEU A 112 -18.06 -6.33 -5.87
CA LEU A 112 -17.93 -4.93 -6.28
C LEU A 112 -17.68 -4.79 -7.77
N CYS A 113 -16.84 -5.64 -8.36
CA CYS A 113 -16.60 -5.66 -9.79
C CYS A 113 -17.88 -5.99 -10.56
N TRP A 114 -18.62 -7.03 -10.16
CA TRP A 114 -19.91 -7.33 -10.77
C TRP A 114 -20.90 -6.14 -10.66
N ALA A 115 -21.03 -5.57 -9.46
CA ALA A 115 -21.96 -4.47 -9.23
C ALA A 115 -21.58 -3.21 -10.04
N LEU A 116 -20.35 -2.73 -9.89
CA LEU A 116 -19.90 -1.45 -10.47
C LEU A 116 -19.67 -1.54 -11.98
N VAL A 117 -19.12 -2.65 -12.47
CA VAL A 117 -18.79 -2.79 -13.89
C VAL A 117 -20.02 -3.21 -14.69
N ILE A 118 -20.71 -4.26 -14.26
CA ILE A 118 -21.81 -4.87 -15.04
C ILE A 118 -23.14 -4.25 -14.65
N LYS A 119 -23.53 -4.29 -13.37
CA LYS A 119 -24.88 -3.89 -12.96
C LYS A 119 -25.14 -2.39 -13.10
N PHE A 120 -24.17 -1.56 -12.71
CA PHE A 120 -24.25 -0.10 -12.80
C PHE A 120 -23.66 0.48 -14.10
N GLY A 121 -22.97 -0.34 -14.90
CA GLY A 121 -22.45 0.08 -16.21
C GLY A 121 -21.30 1.09 -16.16
N PHE A 122 -20.55 1.20 -15.04
CA PHE A 122 -19.43 2.15 -14.94
C PHE A 122 -18.17 1.70 -15.70
N GLY A 123 -18.16 0.50 -16.27
CA GLY A 123 -17.06 -0.01 -17.11
C GLY A 123 -15.71 0.07 -16.40
N ILE A 124 -14.71 0.63 -17.08
CA ILE A 124 -13.34 0.75 -16.56
C ILE A 124 -13.23 1.61 -15.30
N LYS A 125 -14.10 2.62 -15.13
CA LYS A 125 -14.14 3.43 -13.90
C LYS A 125 -14.61 2.59 -12.73
N GLY A 126 -15.63 1.75 -12.96
CA GLY A 126 -16.16 0.82 -11.96
C GLY A 126 -15.09 -0.15 -11.45
N ALA A 127 -14.26 -0.68 -12.35
CA ALA A 127 -13.14 -1.54 -11.99
C ALA A 127 -12.11 -0.82 -11.11
N ALA A 128 -11.71 0.40 -11.47
CA ALA A 128 -10.79 1.20 -10.66
C ALA A 128 -11.36 1.52 -9.26
N ILE A 129 -12.64 1.88 -9.17
CA ILE A 129 -13.32 2.14 -7.90
C ILE A 129 -13.40 0.86 -7.04
N ALA A 130 -13.72 -0.29 -7.64
CA ALA A 130 -13.74 -1.57 -6.93
C ALA A 130 -12.38 -1.89 -6.30
N ILE A 131 -11.28 -1.65 -7.03
CA ILE A 131 -9.91 -1.82 -6.53
C ILE A 131 -9.65 -0.88 -5.35
N CYS A 132 -10.01 0.40 -5.47
CA CYS A 132 -9.84 1.38 -4.39
C CYS A 132 -10.55 0.95 -3.11
N ILE A 133 -11.83 0.59 -3.20
CA ILE A 133 -12.64 0.15 -2.05
C ILE A 133 -12.02 -1.10 -1.41
N SER A 134 -11.65 -2.08 -2.24
CA SER A 134 -11.11 -3.35 -1.77
C SER A 134 -9.78 -3.15 -1.01
N ASN A 135 -8.88 -2.33 -1.55
CA ASN A 135 -7.60 -2.09 -0.89
C ASN A 135 -7.75 -1.32 0.42
N TRP A 136 -8.63 -0.31 0.47
CA TRP A 136 -8.92 0.40 1.73
C TRP A 136 -9.60 -0.48 2.76
N LEU A 137 -10.49 -1.39 2.35
CA LEU A 137 -11.07 -2.38 3.23
C LEU A 137 -9.99 -3.28 3.86
N ASN A 138 -9.05 -3.75 3.05
CA ASN A 138 -7.95 -4.59 3.53
C ASN A 138 -7.05 -3.82 4.53
N VAL A 139 -6.70 -2.57 4.21
CA VAL A 139 -5.99 -1.67 5.13
C VAL A 139 -6.74 -1.53 6.46
N ALA A 140 -8.06 -1.29 6.41
CA ALA A 140 -8.87 -1.13 7.60
C ALA A 140 -8.87 -2.41 8.46
N MET A 141 -9.05 -3.59 7.85
CA MET A 141 -9.02 -4.87 8.56
C MET A 141 -7.68 -5.11 9.27
N LEU A 142 -6.55 -4.90 8.58
CA LEU A 142 -5.23 -5.10 9.17
C LEU A 142 -4.89 -4.02 10.22
N ALA A 143 -5.31 -2.77 10.01
CA ALA A 143 -5.11 -1.70 10.98
C ALA A 143 -5.92 -1.94 12.27
N ILE A 144 -7.16 -2.42 12.15
CA ILE A 144 -7.99 -2.83 13.29
C ILE A 144 -7.31 -3.99 14.02
N TYR A 145 -6.87 -5.02 13.30
CA TYR A 145 -6.15 -6.14 13.92
C TYR A 145 -4.88 -5.69 14.66
N MET A 146 -4.07 -4.84 14.03
CA MET A 146 -2.85 -4.28 14.64
C MET A 146 -3.14 -3.50 15.93
N LYS A 147 -4.23 -2.72 15.96
CA LYS A 147 -4.60 -1.89 17.11
C LYS A 147 -5.16 -2.70 18.29
N PHE A 148 -5.95 -3.73 18.03
CA PHE A 148 -6.72 -4.42 19.07
C PHE A 148 -6.17 -5.81 19.44
N SER A 149 -5.34 -6.43 18.60
CA SER A 149 -4.81 -7.77 18.88
C SER A 149 -3.78 -7.77 20.02
N SER A 150 -3.88 -8.75 20.91
CA SER A 150 -2.90 -8.99 21.97
C SER A 150 -1.52 -9.34 21.41
N SER A 151 -1.45 -9.97 20.23
CA SER A 151 -0.21 -10.35 19.57
C SER A 151 0.65 -9.12 19.20
N CYS A 152 0.00 -7.98 18.92
CA CYS A 152 0.68 -6.76 18.49
C CYS A 152 0.99 -5.80 19.65
N LYS A 153 0.58 -6.09 20.89
CA LYS A 153 0.74 -5.15 22.02
C LYS A 153 2.19 -4.76 22.32
N LYS A 154 3.15 -5.66 22.10
CA LYS A 154 4.58 -5.41 22.34
C LYS A 154 5.25 -4.63 21.20
N THR A 155 4.73 -4.75 19.98
CA THR A 155 5.32 -4.17 18.76
C THR A 155 4.61 -2.90 18.31
N TRP A 156 3.35 -2.72 18.69
CA TRP A 156 2.54 -1.54 18.43
C TRP A 156 2.14 -0.85 19.74
N VAL A 157 2.92 0.16 20.13
CA VAL A 157 2.71 0.97 21.35
C VAL A 157 1.98 2.29 21.09
N GLY A 158 1.36 2.43 19.91
CA GLY A 158 0.70 3.66 19.47
C GLY A 158 1.58 4.52 18.56
N LEU A 159 1.04 5.68 18.15
CA LEU A 159 1.73 6.62 17.27
C LEU A 159 2.87 7.31 18.03
N SER A 160 4.05 7.38 17.42
CA SER A 160 5.24 8.01 18.00
C SER A 160 5.80 9.10 17.09
N MET A 161 6.21 10.23 17.67
CA MET A 161 6.91 11.31 16.94
C MET A 161 8.29 10.87 16.44
N GLU A 162 8.88 9.83 17.00
CA GLU A 162 10.14 9.25 16.51
C GLU A 162 10.02 8.70 15.08
N SER A 163 8.79 8.42 14.63
CA SER A 163 8.53 8.02 13.25
C SER A 163 8.86 9.14 12.24
N LEU A 164 8.81 10.41 12.65
CA LEU A 164 9.14 11.57 11.83
C LEU A 164 10.65 11.81 11.69
N HIS A 165 11.44 11.28 12.62
CA HIS A 165 12.90 11.42 12.56
C HIS A 165 13.48 10.62 11.40
N ASN A 166 14.49 11.17 10.74
CA ASN A 166 15.29 10.50 9.71
C ASN A 166 14.50 10.00 8.47
N ILE A 167 13.34 10.61 8.14
CA ILE A 167 12.58 10.28 6.92
C ILE A 167 13.44 10.42 5.64
N PRO A 168 14.24 11.49 5.43
CA PRO A 168 15.06 11.60 4.23
C PRO A 168 16.12 10.50 4.11
N GLN A 169 16.73 10.10 5.23
CA GLN A 169 17.70 9.01 5.27
C GLN A 169 17.04 7.66 5.01
N PHE A 170 15.83 7.44 5.55
CA PHE A 170 15.03 6.26 5.25
C PHE A 170 14.68 6.18 3.76
N LEU A 171 14.27 7.30 3.15
CA LEU A 171 14.00 7.38 1.71
C LEU A 171 15.25 7.07 0.87
N LYS A 172 16.42 7.58 1.29
CA LYS A 172 17.70 7.29 0.62
C LYS A 172 18.04 5.79 0.62
N LEU A 173 17.67 5.06 1.68
CA LEU A 173 17.88 3.60 1.80
C LEU A 173 16.77 2.79 1.12
N ALA A 174 15.54 3.30 1.13
CA ALA A 174 14.40 2.67 0.48
C ALA A 174 14.44 2.81 -1.05
N PHE A 175 15.10 3.84 -1.58
CA PHE A 175 15.20 4.10 -3.02
C PHE A 175 15.97 2.99 -3.79
N PRO A 176 17.19 2.56 -3.39
CA PRO A 176 17.87 1.43 -4.02
C PRO A 176 17.03 0.15 -3.99
N SER A 177 16.43 -0.14 -2.84
CA SER A 177 15.52 -1.27 -2.65
C SER A 177 14.30 -1.19 -3.58
N ALA A 178 13.89 0.02 -3.96
CA ALA A 178 12.82 0.24 -4.91
C ALA A 178 13.19 -0.01 -6.37
N VAL A 179 14.42 0.34 -6.74
CA VAL A 179 14.98 0.10 -8.08
C VAL A 179 15.28 -1.38 -8.29
N MET A 180 15.76 -2.10 -7.27
CA MET A 180 16.11 -3.53 -7.37
C MET A 180 14.90 -4.46 -7.58
N VAL A 181 13.70 -4.01 -7.26
CA VAL A 181 12.45 -4.81 -7.34
C VAL A 181 11.57 -4.34 -8.51
N TRP A 182 12.12 -3.52 -9.42
CA TRP A 182 11.44 -3.04 -10.62
C TRP A 182 11.83 -3.87 -11.85
#